data_AF-A0A7X3LAM3-F1
#
_entry.id   AF-A0A7X3LAM3-F1
#
_cell.length_a   1.000
_cell.length_b   1.000
_cell.length_c   1.000
_cell.angle_alpha   90.00
_cell.angle_beta   90.00
_cell.angle_gamma   90.00
#
_symmetry.space_group_name_H-M   'P 1'
#
loop_
_entity.id
_entity.type
_entity.pdbx_description
1 polymer ?
#
loop_
_entity_poly.entity_id
_entity_poly.type
_entity_poly.pdbx_seq_one_letter_code
_entity_poly.pdbx_strand_id
1 'polypeptide(L)'
;MTENADDEITWLVLTLAEEADVSGAAVGLMVERLRRMEDEARLGGADSQTLQRIMSGRRVLGDRVDFGLAPRVPVNRQGVAVGRRGS
;
A
#
# COMPACT_ATOMS: atom_id res chain seq x y z
N MET A 1 -3.18 20.50 -18.14
CA MET A 1 -4.56 19.98 -17.98
C MET A 1 -4.59 18.84 -16.95
N THR A 2 -4.00 19.04 -15.76
CA THR A 2 -3.92 18.06 -14.66
C THR A 2 -4.81 18.43 -13.48
N GLU A 3 -5.33 19.67 -13.45
CA GLU A 3 -6.15 20.22 -12.36
C GLU A 3 -7.40 19.37 -12.09
N ASN A 4 -8.01 18.80 -13.13
CA ASN A 4 -9.25 18.03 -12.99
C ASN A 4 -9.08 16.71 -12.21
N ALA A 5 -7.93 16.03 -12.36
CA ALA A 5 -7.66 14.78 -11.64
C ALA A 5 -7.25 15.04 -10.18
N ASP A 6 -6.50 16.12 -9.94
CA ASP A 6 -6.16 16.58 -8.59
C ASP A 6 -7.41 16.95 -7.79
N ASP A 7 -8.36 17.65 -8.42
CA ASP A 7 -9.62 18.06 -7.80
C ASP A 7 -10.55 16.86 -7.55
N GLU A 8 -10.62 15.91 -8.49
CA GLU A 8 -11.40 14.68 -8.34
C GLU A 8 -10.87 13.80 -7.20
N ILE A 9 -9.54 13.66 -7.08
CA ILE A 9 -8.90 12.93 -5.99
C ILE A 9 -9.14 13.64 -4.66
N THR A 10 -9.05 14.96 -4.64
CA THR A 10 -9.28 15.77 -3.43
C THR A 10 -10.73 15.64 -2.96
N TRP A 11 -11.68 15.70 -3.90
CA TRP A 11 -13.10 15.50 -3.61
C TRP A 11 -13.38 14.09 -3.08
N LEU A 12 -12.81 13.05 -3.72
CA LEU A 12 -12.90 11.68 -3.23
C LEU A 12 -12.34 11.54 -1.82
N VAL A 13 -11.16 12.08 -1.53
CA VAL A 13 -10.56 11.98 -0.19
C VAL A 13 -11.45 12.66 0.87
N LEU A 14 -12.03 13.82 0.56
CA LEU A 14 -12.91 14.55 1.48
C LEU A 14 -14.23 13.82 1.71
N THR A 15 -14.90 13.38 0.64
CA THR A 15 -16.17 12.63 0.75
C THR A 15 -15.97 11.31 1.49
N LEU A 16 -14.87 10.60 1.25
CA LEU A 16 -14.57 9.35 1.93
C LEU A 16 -14.18 9.55 3.40
N ALA A 17 -13.55 10.68 3.73
CA ALA A 17 -13.24 11.05 5.11
C ALA A 17 -14.51 11.41 5.91
N GLU A 18 -15.50 12.07 5.29
CA GLU A 18 -16.81 12.32 5.90
C GLU A 18 -17.61 11.03 6.13
N GLU A 19 -17.58 10.09 5.17
CA GLU A 19 -18.30 8.80 5.27
C GLU A 19 -17.61 7.77 6.19
N ALA A 20 -16.31 7.95 6.49
CA ALA A 20 -15.55 7.07 7.37
C ALA A 20 -16.05 7.09 8.83
N ASP A 21 -16.83 8.10 9.23
CA ASP A 21 -17.44 8.19 10.55
C ASP A 21 -18.61 7.18 10.75
N VAL A 22 -19.02 6.45 9.69
CA VAL A 22 -20.29 5.68 9.69
C VAL A 22 -20.12 4.15 9.80
N SER A 23 -19.01 3.51 9.40
CA SER A 23 -18.79 2.07 9.65
C SER A 23 -17.40 1.58 9.24
N GLY A 24 -16.78 0.71 10.04
CA GLY A 24 -15.51 0.04 9.68
C GLY A 24 -15.56 -0.77 8.38
N ALA A 25 -16.75 -1.16 7.90
CA ALA A 25 -16.93 -1.79 6.60
C ALA A 25 -16.75 -0.80 5.43
N ALA A 26 -17.18 0.46 5.60
CA ALA A 26 -16.98 1.51 4.61
C ALA A 26 -15.49 1.84 4.48
N VAL A 27 -14.78 1.96 5.61
CA VAL A 27 -13.32 2.13 5.64
C VAL A 27 -12.62 0.96 4.93
N GLY A 28 -13.06 -0.28 5.13
CA GLY A 28 -12.52 -1.44 4.43
C GLY A 28 -12.66 -1.37 2.91
N LEU A 29 -13.83 -0.93 2.40
CA LEU A 29 -14.06 -0.74 0.97
C LEU A 29 -13.22 0.40 0.38
N MET A 30 -13.02 1.48 1.15
CA MET A 30 -12.18 2.61 0.75
C MET A 30 -10.72 2.21 0.61
N VAL A 31 -10.20 1.44 1.58
CA VAL A 31 -8.85 0.89 1.54
C VAL A 31 -8.65 0.00 0.31
N GLU A 32 -9.60 -0.88 0.02
CA GLU A 32 -9.50 -1.77 -1.14
C GLU A 32 -9.53 -1.00 -2.47
N ARG A 33 -10.33 0.07 -2.54
CA ARG A 33 -10.36 0.92 -3.73
C ARG A 33 -9.04 1.67 -3.94
N LEU A 34 -8.42 2.16 -2.88
CA LEU A 34 -7.09 2.79 -2.95
C LEU A 34 -6.00 1.81 -3.38
N ARG A 35 -6.04 0.55 -2.91
CA ARG A 35 -5.11 -0.50 -3.37
C ARG A 35 -5.22 -0.74 -4.86
N ARG A 36 -6.45 -0.81 -5.39
CA ARG A 36 -6.67 -0.97 -6.84
C ARG A 36 -6.11 0.21 -7.63
N MET A 37 -6.33 1.44 -7.17
CA MET A 37 -5.78 2.63 -7.82
C MET A 37 -4.25 2.65 -7.77
N GLU A 38 -3.63 2.15 -6.69
CA GLU A 38 -2.18 2.02 -6.62
C GLU A 38 -1.63 1.03 -7.66
N ASP A 39 -2.27 -0.12 -7.82
CA ASP A 39 -1.88 -1.12 -8.82
C ASP A 39 -2.05 -0.58 -10.24
N GLU A 40 -3.17 0.08 -10.53
CA GLU A 40 -3.42 0.73 -11.82
C GLU A 40 -2.40 1.84 -12.09
N ALA A 41 -2.08 2.66 -11.08
CA ALA A 41 -1.08 3.72 -11.18
C ALA A 41 0.34 3.15 -11.43
N ARG A 42 0.71 2.06 -10.76
CA ARG A 42 1.99 1.37 -10.99
C ARG A 42 2.08 0.78 -12.39
N LEU A 43 1.01 0.15 -12.88
CA LEU A 43 0.95 -0.42 -14.22
C LEU A 43 0.93 0.66 -15.32
N GLY A 44 0.29 1.80 -15.05
CA GLY A 44 0.22 2.95 -15.95
C GLY A 44 1.47 3.84 -15.95
N GLY A 45 2.45 3.57 -15.09
CA GLY A 45 3.66 4.39 -14.96
C GLY A 45 3.39 5.78 -14.37
N ALA A 46 2.40 5.89 -13.48
CA ALA A 46 2.09 7.12 -12.78
C ALA A 46 3.31 7.65 -12.01
N ASP A 47 3.38 8.96 -11.87
CA ASP A 47 4.48 9.63 -11.20
C ASP A 47 4.54 9.30 -9.70
N SER A 48 5.71 9.51 -9.11
CA SER A 48 5.96 9.20 -7.70
C SER A 48 5.07 10.00 -6.74
N GLN A 49 4.60 11.20 -7.11
CA GLN A 49 3.74 12.02 -6.26
C GLN A 49 2.33 11.43 -6.22
N THR A 50 1.80 10.97 -7.35
CA THR A 50 0.51 10.26 -7.44
C THR A 50 0.52 9.01 -6.56
N LEU A 51 1.57 8.20 -6.64
CA LEU A 51 1.72 7.00 -5.80
C LEU A 51 1.82 7.36 -4.30
N GLN A 52 2.56 8.41 -3.94
CA GLN A 52 2.68 8.85 -2.55
C GLN A 52 1.35 9.32 -1.96
N ARG A 53 0.51 10.00 -2.74
CA ARG A 53 -0.82 10.41 -2.29
C ARG A 53 -1.73 9.22 -2.02
N ILE A 54 -1.72 8.21 -2.88
CA ILE A 54 -2.51 6.98 -2.70
C ILE A 54 -2.07 6.25 -1.42
N MET A 55 -0.75 6.07 -1.23
CA MET A 55 -0.20 5.46 -0.02
C MET A 55 -0.55 6.27 1.25
N SER A 56 -0.50 7.60 1.17
CA SER A 56 -0.88 8.48 2.29
C SER A 56 -2.36 8.31 2.66
N GLY A 57 -3.26 8.25 1.67
CA GLY A 57 -4.68 8.00 1.89
C GLY A 57 -4.95 6.67 2.59
N ARG A 58 -4.26 5.60 2.17
CA ARG A 58 -4.32 4.29 2.83
C ARG A 58 -3.91 4.36 4.30
N ARG A 59 -2.84 5.10 4.62
CA ARG A 59 -2.39 5.30 6.01
C ARG A 59 -3.42 6.03 6.87
N VAL A 60 -4.05 7.09 6.35
CA VAL A 60 -5.07 7.86 7.08
C VAL A 60 -6.27 6.98 7.44
N LEU A 61 -6.65 6.07 6.54
CA LEU A 61 -7.71 5.09 6.75
C LEU A 61 -7.30 3.89 7.63
N GLY A 62 -6.08 3.89 8.16
CA GLY A 62 -5.58 2.84 9.06
C GLY A 62 -4.96 1.63 8.35
N ASP A 63 -4.84 1.64 7.03
CA ASP A 63 -4.13 0.59 6.28
C ASP A 63 -2.61 0.80 6.38
N ARG A 64 -2.00 0.07 7.31
CA ARG A 64 -0.56 0.09 7.59
C ARG A 64 0.22 -0.95 6.78
N VAL A 65 -0.41 -1.63 5.83
CA VAL A 65 0.23 -2.63 4.98
C VAL A 65 1.19 -1.93 4.03
N ASP A 66 2.48 -2.09 4.32
CA ASP A 66 3.67 -1.71 3.55
C ASP A 66 4.07 -0.22 3.53
N PHE A 67 4.71 0.21 4.62
CA PHE A 67 5.66 1.34 4.61
C PHE A 67 7.11 0.88 4.81
N GLY A 68 7.46 -0.28 4.25
CA GLY A 68 8.81 -0.78 4.34
C GLY A 68 9.07 -1.80 3.27
N LEU A 69 10.05 -1.50 2.43
CA LEU A 69 11.08 -2.45 2.13
C LEU A 69 11.35 -3.29 3.41
N ALA A 70 10.77 -4.47 3.55
CA ALA A 70 11.47 -5.48 4.32
C ALA A 70 12.72 -5.75 3.47
N PRO A 71 13.95 -5.48 3.96
CA PRO A 71 15.10 -6.10 3.34
C PRO A 71 14.80 -7.58 3.48
N ARG A 72 14.47 -8.24 2.36
CA ARG A 72 14.65 -9.68 2.26
C ARG A 72 16.16 -9.86 2.32
N VAL A 73 16.69 -9.86 3.55
CA VAL A 73 17.96 -10.47 3.85
C VAL A 73 17.92 -11.80 3.12
N PRO A 74 18.81 -12.08 2.16
CA PRO A 74 18.88 -13.42 1.62
C PRO A 74 19.21 -14.29 2.83
N VAL A 75 18.24 -15.09 3.28
CA VAL A 75 18.51 -16.17 4.22
C VAL A 75 19.48 -17.08 3.47
N ASN A 76 20.76 -16.92 3.78
CA ASN A 76 21.82 -17.64 3.13
C ASN A 76 21.65 -19.11 3.54
N ARG A 77 20.97 -19.86 2.67
CA ARG A 77 20.86 -21.30 2.72
C ARG A 77 22.21 -21.89 2.36
N GLN A 78 23.13 -21.91 3.31
CA GLN A 78 24.36 -22.70 3.29
C GLN A 78 24.54 -23.21 4.72
N GLY A 79 24.25 -24.47 5.04
CA GLY A 79 24.86 -25.64 4.43
C GLY A 79 26.00 -26.08 5.34
N VAL A 80 25.68 -26.79 6.43
CA VAL A 80 26.68 -27.65 7.09
C VAL A 80 26.15 -29.06 7.15
N ALA A 81 26.90 -29.89 6.45
CA ALA A 81 26.64 -31.27 6.16
C ALA A 81 26.73 -32.16 7.38
N VAL A 82 26.05 -33.29 7.25
CA VAL A 82 26.21 -34.52 8.01
C VAL A 82 27.68 -34.91 8.19
N GLY A 83 28.05 -35.33 9.40
CA GLY A 83 29.31 -36.02 9.71
C GLY A 83 29.38 -36.32 11.23
N ARG A 84 28.95 -37.50 11.70
CA ARG A 84 29.68 -38.80 11.78
C ARG A 84 30.37 -39.01 13.14
N ARG A 85 29.80 -39.97 13.91
CA ARG A 85 30.36 -40.91 14.90
C ARG A 85 31.43 -40.45 15.93
N GLY A 86 31.11 -40.62 17.21
CA GLY A 86 32.03 -41.16 18.24
C GLY A 86 31.35 -42.41 18.82
N SER A 87 31.93 -43.62 18.69
CA SER A 87 32.98 -44.22 19.54
C SER A 87 32.51 -44.43 20.97
#